data_AF-A0A2D7CLU2-F1
#
_entry.id   AF-A0A2D7CLU2-F1
#
_cell.length_a   1.000
_cell.length_b   1.000
_cell.length_c   1.000
_cell.angle_alpha   90.00
_cell.angle_beta   90.00
_cell.angle_gamma   90.00
#
_symmetry.space_group_name_H-M   'P 1'
#
loop_
_entity.id
_entity.type
_entity.pdbx_description
1 polymer ?
#
loop_
_entity_poly.entity_id
_entity_poly.type
_entity_poly.pdbx_seq_one_letter_code
_entity_poly.pdbx_strand_id
1 'polypeptide(L)'
;MICVQKQVTSASKLRTQYPFGRCITMKFSLHFGNLVCPDPTEAKRLAIAAETAGFESVIAVEHVVIPSNYSTKYPYSKTGRLPGDEKRDWPDPLAWLTFIGAVTKKLRLITGVLVLPQRNPVILAKHLATIDRLTSGRIELGIGVGWLREEFDALNVQFSNRGERTDEYVEAMRKLW
;
A
#
# COMPACT_ATOMS: atom_id res chain seq x y z
N MET A 1 11.87 7.53 11.40
CA MET A 1 11.94 6.14 11.89
C MET A 1 10.67 5.44 11.40
N ILE A 2 10.72 4.85 10.20
CA ILE A 2 9.59 4.11 9.64
C ILE A 2 9.39 2.88 10.53
N CYS A 3 8.28 2.88 11.24
CA CYS A 3 8.03 1.93 12.30
C CYS A 3 7.49 0.62 11.69
N VAL A 4 8.37 -0.36 11.47
CA VAL A 4 7.95 -1.76 11.30
C VAL A 4 7.66 -2.32 12.70
N GLN A 5 6.56 -1.90 13.33
CA GLN A 5 6.22 -2.32 14.69
C GLN A 5 5.01 -3.24 14.77
N LYS A 6 5.24 -4.41 15.37
CA LYS A 6 4.27 -5.13 16.21
C LYS A 6 3.65 -4.15 17.21
N GLN A 7 2.35 -3.90 17.08
CA GLN A 7 1.60 -3.04 17.98
C GLN A 7 1.38 -3.70 19.35
N VAL A 8 1.76 -2.99 20.41
CA VAL A 8 1.19 -3.17 21.76
C VAL A 8 0.95 -1.77 22.33
N THR A 9 -0.29 -1.30 22.35
CA THR A 9 -0.70 -0.11 23.11
C THR A 9 -2.10 -0.30 23.69
N SER A 10 -2.24 0.03 24.98
CA SER A 10 -3.42 -0.18 25.82
C SER A 10 -4.56 0.79 25.52
N ALA A 11 -5.79 0.28 25.45
CA ALA A 11 -7.01 1.08 25.51
C ALA A 11 -7.95 0.54 26.59
N SER A 12 -8.49 1.46 27.39
CA SER A 12 -9.34 1.24 28.55
C SER A 12 -10.81 0.99 28.18
N LYS A 13 -11.30 -0.16 28.67
CA LYS A 13 -12.67 -0.48 29.13
C LYS A 13 -13.82 -0.49 28.11
N LEU A 14 -14.04 -1.68 27.55
CA LEU A 14 -15.30 -2.45 27.61
C LEU A 14 -14.87 -3.94 27.66
N ARG A 15 -14.83 -4.54 28.85
CA ARG A 15 -14.30 -5.91 29.06
C ARG A 15 -15.44 -6.92 29.00
N THR A 16 -15.63 -7.57 27.87
CA THR A 16 -16.24 -8.89 27.82
C THR A 16 -15.18 -9.90 28.23
N GLN A 17 -15.32 -10.52 29.40
CA GLN A 17 -14.35 -11.46 29.97
C GLN A 17 -14.37 -12.76 29.15
N TYR A 18 -13.36 -12.95 28.28
CA TYR A 18 -13.00 -14.26 27.74
C TYR A 18 -11.90 -14.88 28.60
N PRO A 19 -11.88 -16.22 28.80
CA PRO A 19 -11.00 -16.91 29.76
C PRO A 19 -9.49 -16.91 29.41
N PHE A 20 -9.07 -16.23 28.34
CA PHE A 20 -7.67 -16.01 27.99
C PHE A 20 -7.39 -14.51 27.91
N GLY A 21 -6.62 -13.99 28.86
CA GLY A 21 -6.47 -12.56 29.21
C GLY A 21 -5.75 -11.64 28.20
N ARG A 22 -5.99 -11.77 26.89
CA ARG A 22 -5.59 -10.76 25.90
C ARG A 22 -6.84 -10.11 25.30
N CYS A 23 -7.02 -8.82 25.55
CA CYS A 23 -8.02 -8.03 24.81
C CYS A 23 -7.54 -7.91 23.36
N ILE A 24 -8.21 -8.61 22.44
CA ILE A 24 -7.94 -8.49 21.01
C ILE A 24 -8.74 -7.27 20.53
N THR A 25 -8.07 -6.15 20.32
CA THR A 25 -8.68 -5.01 19.63
C THR A 25 -8.63 -5.28 18.14
N MET A 26 -9.80 -5.45 17.52
CA MET A 26 -9.91 -5.57 16.06
C MET A 26 -9.79 -4.18 15.42
N LYS A 27 -9.09 -4.14 14.29
CA LYS A 27 -8.87 -2.92 13.49
C LYS A 27 -9.44 -3.14 12.09
N PHE A 28 -10.02 -2.10 11.52
CA PHE A 28 -10.65 -2.14 10.21
C PHE A 28 -9.91 -1.22 9.23
N SER A 29 -9.79 -1.67 7.99
CA SER A 29 -9.08 -0.99 6.92
C SER A 29 -9.92 -0.94 5.65
N LEU A 30 -9.86 0.17 4.93
CA LEU A 30 -10.47 0.29 3.60
C LEU A 30 -9.47 -0.12 2.53
N HIS A 31 -9.82 -1.13 1.74
CA HIS A 31 -8.97 -1.64 0.66
C HIS A 31 -9.29 -0.95 -0.67
N PHE A 32 -8.29 -0.87 -1.56
CA PHE A 32 -8.43 -0.34 -2.93
C PHE A 32 -8.87 1.15 -3.00
N GLY A 33 -8.49 1.98 -2.03
CA GLY A 33 -8.96 3.36 -1.94
C GLY A 33 -8.72 4.18 -3.21
N ASN A 34 -7.53 4.08 -3.80
CA ASN A 34 -7.15 4.80 -5.02
C ASN A 34 -7.90 4.33 -6.28
N LEU A 35 -8.38 3.08 -6.31
CA LEU A 35 -9.15 2.55 -7.44
C LEU A 35 -10.65 2.83 -7.32
N VAL A 36 -11.16 2.87 -6.09
CA VAL A 36 -12.57 3.16 -5.82
C VAL A 36 -12.85 4.65 -5.95
N CYS A 37 -11.93 5.50 -5.46
CA CYS A 37 -12.04 6.95 -5.50
C CYS A 37 -10.79 7.57 -6.14
N PRO A 38 -10.61 7.46 -7.48
CA PRO A 38 -9.42 7.98 -8.16
C PRO A 38 -9.43 9.51 -8.29
N ASP A 39 -10.62 10.13 -8.36
CA ASP A 39 -10.78 11.58 -8.43
C ASP A 39 -10.41 12.26 -7.09
N PRO A 40 -9.72 13.42 -7.09
CA PRO A 40 -9.32 14.12 -5.87
C PRO A 40 -10.47 14.49 -4.93
N THR A 41 -11.64 14.85 -5.46
CA THR A 41 -12.82 15.24 -4.66
C THR A 41 -13.35 14.03 -3.90
N GLU A 42 -13.53 12.91 -4.59
CA GLU A 42 -14.01 11.67 -4.00
C GLU A 42 -12.96 11.04 -3.07
N ALA A 43 -11.67 11.10 -3.42
CA ALA A 43 -10.58 10.64 -2.58
C ALA A 43 -10.55 11.38 -1.23
N LYS A 44 -10.69 12.71 -1.26
CA LYS A 44 -10.77 13.54 -0.05
C LYS A 44 -12.00 13.18 0.78
N ARG A 45 -13.16 13.00 0.14
CA ARG A 45 -14.41 12.63 0.81
C ARG A 45 -14.30 11.27 1.48
N LEU A 46 -13.78 10.27 0.78
CA LEU A 46 -13.52 8.92 1.29
C LEU A 46 -12.61 8.97 2.52
N ALA A 47 -11.48 9.68 2.42
CA ALA A 47 -10.49 9.73 3.49
C ALA A 47 -11.04 10.36 4.78
N ILE A 48 -11.76 11.47 4.67
CA ILE A 48 -12.39 12.14 5.83
C ILE A 48 -13.49 11.25 6.42
N ALA A 49 -14.33 10.64 5.58
CA ALA A 49 -15.39 9.76 6.03
C ALA A 49 -14.82 8.52 6.76
N ALA A 50 -13.77 7.91 6.21
CA ALA A 50 -13.09 6.76 6.80
C ALA A 50 -12.51 7.08 8.19
N GLU A 51 -11.79 8.19 8.30
CA GLU A 51 -11.22 8.65 9.56
C GLU A 51 -12.30 8.98 10.60
N THR A 52 -13.39 9.64 10.17
CA THR A 52 -14.53 9.98 11.04
C THR A 52 -15.27 8.73 11.53
N ALA A 53 -15.39 7.71 10.68
CA ALA A 53 -16.02 6.44 11.02
C ALA A 53 -15.11 5.53 11.88
N GLY A 54 -13.87 5.94 12.14
CA GLY A 54 -12.94 5.19 13.00
C GLY A 54 -12.21 4.04 12.31
N PHE A 55 -12.10 4.06 10.97
CA PHE A 55 -11.18 3.15 10.28
C PHE A 55 -9.74 3.44 10.71
N GLU A 56 -8.97 2.37 10.91
CA GLU A 56 -7.55 2.49 11.26
C GLU A 56 -6.75 2.98 10.06
N SER A 57 -7.06 2.46 8.87
CA SER A 57 -6.23 2.67 7.70
C SER A 57 -6.96 2.63 6.37
N VAL A 58 -6.31 3.18 5.35
CA VAL A 58 -6.67 3.03 3.93
C VAL A 58 -5.49 2.41 3.21
N ILE A 59 -5.80 1.48 2.31
CA ILE A 59 -4.84 0.74 1.50
C ILE A 59 -5.00 1.15 0.03
N ALA A 60 -3.93 1.65 -0.56
CA ALA A 60 -3.81 1.95 -1.99
C ALA A 60 -2.99 0.85 -2.69
N VAL A 61 -3.35 0.52 -3.92
CA VAL A 61 -2.74 -0.59 -4.68
C VAL A 61 -2.07 -0.10 -5.95
N GLU A 62 -1.13 -0.89 -6.46
CA GLU A 62 -0.27 -0.48 -7.57
C GLU A 62 -0.44 -1.35 -8.82
N HIS A 63 -0.37 -0.68 -9.96
CA HIS A 63 0.23 -1.13 -11.20
C HIS A 63 0.76 0.12 -11.92
N VAL A 64 1.96 0.06 -12.50
CA VAL A 64 2.50 1.18 -13.29
C VAL A 64 1.88 1.16 -14.68
N VAL A 65 1.73 -0.05 -15.25
CA VAL A 65 1.08 -0.28 -16.53
C VAL A 65 0.51 -1.69 -16.57
N ILE A 66 -0.70 -1.82 -17.11
CA ILE A 66 -1.35 -3.11 -17.34
C ILE A 66 -1.57 -3.25 -18.85
N PRO A 67 -0.77 -4.04 -19.57
CA PRO A 67 -0.97 -4.25 -20.99
C PRO A 67 -2.26 -5.04 -21.28
N SER A 68 -3.15 -4.58 -22.15
CA SER A 68 -4.42 -5.28 -22.44
C SER A 68 -4.26 -6.77 -22.82
N ASN A 69 -3.18 -7.10 -23.54
CA ASN A 69 -2.94 -8.45 -24.05
C ASN A 69 -1.77 -9.18 -23.36
N TYR A 70 -1.62 -9.04 -22.04
CA TYR A 70 -0.59 -9.80 -21.33
C TYR A 70 -0.86 -11.32 -21.36
N SER A 71 0.19 -12.13 -21.45
CA SER A 71 0.15 -13.59 -21.46
C SER A 71 0.39 -14.18 -20.07
N THR A 72 1.10 -13.47 -19.19
CA THR A 72 1.31 -13.92 -17.81
C THR A 72 -0.03 -14.19 -17.10
N LYS A 73 -0.13 -15.32 -16.40
CA LYS A 73 -1.38 -15.70 -15.71
C LYS A 73 -1.44 -15.04 -14.34
N TYR A 74 -2.51 -14.31 -14.09
CA TYR A 74 -2.80 -13.77 -12.76
C TYR A 74 -3.06 -14.92 -11.78
N PRO A 75 -2.25 -15.07 -10.72
CA PRO A 75 -2.27 -16.28 -9.87
C PRO A 75 -3.54 -16.42 -9.02
N TYR A 76 -4.28 -15.33 -8.81
CA TYR A 76 -5.45 -15.30 -7.93
C TYR A 76 -6.79 -15.32 -8.68
N SER A 77 -6.78 -15.64 -9.98
CA SER A 77 -8.00 -15.79 -10.78
C SER A 77 -7.97 -17.05 -11.63
N LYS A 78 -9.10 -17.75 -11.70
CA LYS A 78 -9.27 -18.92 -12.57
C LYS A 78 -9.09 -18.60 -14.06
N THR A 79 -9.45 -17.37 -14.47
CA THR A 79 -9.28 -16.92 -15.86
C THR A 79 -7.83 -16.55 -16.17
N GLY A 80 -6.96 -16.48 -15.16
CA GLY A 80 -5.61 -15.95 -15.32
C GLY A 80 -5.57 -14.46 -15.67
N ARG A 81 -6.69 -13.74 -15.50
CA ARG A 81 -6.81 -12.31 -15.70
C ARG A 81 -7.03 -11.59 -14.37
N LEU A 82 -6.40 -10.44 -14.22
CA LEU A 82 -6.69 -9.47 -13.17
C LEU A 82 -8.17 -9.07 -13.25
N PRO A 83 -8.94 -9.18 -12.16
CA PRO A 83 -10.31 -8.70 -12.13
C PRO A 83 -10.37 -7.17 -12.26
N GLY A 84 -11.17 -6.67 -13.19
CA GLY A 84 -11.35 -5.23 -13.38
C GLY A 84 -11.63 -4.87 -14.84
N ASP A 85 -11.91 -3.59 -15.06
CA ASP A 85 -11.97 -2.98 -16.39
C ASP A 85 -10.58 -2.44 -16.74
N GLU A 86 -10.10 -2.74 -17.95
CA GLU A 86 -8.83 -2.21 -18.49
C GLU A 86 -8.84 -0.69 -18.63
N LYS A 87 -10.03 -0.07 -18.67
CA LYS A 87 -10.21 1.39 -18.75
C LYS A 87 -10.26 2.08 -17.39
N ARG A 88 -10.06 1.36 -16.29
CA ARG A 88 -10.12 1.94 -14.95
C ARG A 88 -8.90 2.84 -14.71
N ASP A 89 -9.16 4.04 -14.21
CA ASP A 89 -8.10 4.93 -13.73
C ASP A 89 -7.33 4.28 -12.59
N TRP A 90 -6.00 4.28 -12.71
CA TRP A 90 -5.09 3.69 -11.73
C TRP A 90 -4.11 4.74 -11.20
N PRO A 91 -4.52 5.58 -10.23
CA PRO A 91 -3.63 6.59 -9.68
C PRO A 91 -2.42 5.93 -8.99
N ASP A 92 -1.24 6.55 -9.13
CA ASP A 92 -0.05 6.15 -8.39
C ASP A 92 -0.37 6.13 -6.88
N PRO A 93 -0.08 5.00 -6.20
CA PRO A 93 -0.50 4.82 -4.82
C PRO A 93 0.19 5.81 -3.88
N LEU A 94 1.46 6.17 -4.13
CA LEU A 94 2.20 7.07 -3.25
C LEU A 94 1.72 8.52 -3.37
N ALA A 95 1.43 8.97 -4.59
CA ALA A 95 0.81 10.27 -4.84
C ALA A 95 -0.58 10.36 -4.20
N TRP A 96 -1.42 9.34 -4.41
CA TRP A 96 -2.77 9.30 -3.84
C TRP A 96 -2.75 9.27 -2.31
N LEU A 97 -1.89 8.44 -1.70
CA LEU A 97 -1.70 8.38 -0.24
C LEU A 97 -1.16 9.69 0.33
N THR A 98 -0.26 10.37 -0.38
CA THR A 98 0.24 11.70 0.02
C THR A 98 -0.88 12.73 0.04
N PHE A 99 -1.72 12.73 -1.00
CA PHE A 99 -2.88 13.61 -1.09
C PHE A 99 -3.88 13.39 0.05
N ILE A 100 -4.33 12.14 0.27
CA ILE A 100 -5.26 11.86 1.37
C ILE A 100 -4.62 12.04 2.75
N GLY A 101 -3.30 11.83 2.83
CA GLY A 101 -2.51 12.08 4.02
C GLY A 101 -2.54 13.55 4.41
N ALA A 102 -2.50 14.48 3.46
CA ALA A 102 -2.56 15.92 3.75
C ALA A 102 -3.89 16.36 4.38
N VAL A 103 -4.98 15.65 4.12
CA VAL A 103 -6.34 16.00 4.59
C VAL A 103 -6.83 15.16 5.79
N THR A 104 -6.02 14.21 6.26
CA THR A 104 -6.33 13.34 7.42
C THR A 104 -5.30 13.54 8.55
N LYS A 105 -5.61 13.11 9.78
CA LYS A 105 -4.76 13.34 10.96
C LYS A 105 -4.24 12.07 11.65
N LYS A 106 -4.95 10.96 11.55
CA LYS A 106 -4.72 9.72 12.31
C LYS A 106 -4.72 8.48 11.43
N LEU A 107 -5.45 8.52 10.31
CA LEU A 107 -5.60 7.39 9.38
C LEU A 107 -4.23 6.89 8.90
N ARG A 108 -3.94 5.60 9.08
CA ARG A 108 -2.71 5.00 8.53
C ARG A 108 -2.84 4.83 7.03
N LEU A 109 -1.73 5.05 6.33
CA LEU A 109 -1.65 5.13 4.89
C LEU A 109 -0.82 3.95 4.40
N ILE A 110 -1.43 2.98 3.72
CA ILE A 110 -0.77 1.69 3.46
C ILE A 110 -0.72 1.42 1.96
N THR A 111 0.41 0.90 1.46
CA THR A 111 0.45 0.27 0.13
C THR A 111 0.11 -1.21 0.22
N GLY A 112 -0.77 -1.72 -0.64
CA GLY A 112 -1.23 -3.13 -0.62
C GLY A 112 -1.39 -3.73 -2.01
N VAL A 113 -0.35 -3.80 -2.84
CA VAL A 113 1.08 -3.68 -2.51
C VAL A 113 1.79 -2.70 -3.45
N LEU A 114 2.95 -2.19 -3.03
CA LEU A 114 3.91 -1.49 -3.89
C LEU A 114 4.84 -2.54 -4.53
N VAL A 115 5.01 -2.54 -5.86
CA VAL A 115 5.90 -3.50 -6.53
C VAL A 115 7.34 -3.00 -6.45
N LEU A 116 8.01 -3.36 -5.35
CA LEU A 116 9.33 -2.84 -5.01
C LEU A 116 10.41 -3.02 -6.10
N PRO A 117 10.57 -4.19 -6.75
CA PRO A 117 11.70 -4.41 -7.67
C PRO A 117 11.57 -3.68 -9.02
N GLN A 118 10.48 -2.93 -9.26
CA GLN A 118 10.28 -2.07 -10.43
C GLN A 118 10.86 -0.66 -10.26
N ARG A 119 11.33 -0.30 -9.06
CA ARG A 119 11.72 1.07 -8.70
C ARG A 119 13.22 1.17 -8.41
N ASN A 120 13.74 2.39 -8.30
CA ASN A 120 15.07 2.61 -7.72
C ASN A 120 14.94 2.71 -6.19
N PRO A 121 15.65 1.89 -5.40
CA PRO A 121 15.46 1.80 -3.96
C PRO A 121 15.93 3.07 -3.22
N VAL A 122 16.95 3.75 -3.72
CA VAL A 122 17.48 4.99 -3.10
C VAL A 122 16.49 6.13 -3.29
N ILE A 123 15.97 6.28 -4.51
CA ILE A 123 14.93 7.28 -4.82
C ILE A 123 13.67 6.97 -4.01
N LEU A 124 13.25 5.71 -3.96
CA LEU A 124 12.07 5.30 -3.21
C LEU A 124 12.22 5.55 -1.70
N ALA A 125 13.38 5.25 -1.11
CA ALA A 125 13.65 5.52 0.31
C ALA A 125 13.49 7.01 0.64
N LYS A 126 14.03 7.90 -0.21
CA LYS A 126 13.89 9.35 -0.06
C LYS A 126 12.43 9.80 -0.22
N HIS A 127 11.73 9.25 -1.21
CA HIS A 127 10.34 9.57 -1.48
C HIS A 127 9.46 9.19 -0.26
N LEU A 128 9.58 7.96 0.23
CA LEU A 128 8.84 7.48 1.40
C LEU A 128 9.20 8.26 2.67
N ALA A 129 10.47 8.59 2.90
CA ALA A 129 10.86 9.43 4.03
C ALA A 129 10.21 10.82 3.99
N THR A 130 10.02 11.36 2.78
CA THR A 130 9.31 12.64 2.58
C THR A 130 7.83 12.50 2.92
N ILE A 131 7.18 11.45 2.42
CA ILE A 131 5.75 11.19 2.69
C ILE A 131 5.55 10.92 4.18
N ASP A 132 6.41 10.14 4.83
CA ASP A 132 6.39 9.88 6.26
C ASP A 132 6.43 11.19 7.06
N ARG A 133 7.34 12.10 6.68
CA ARG A 133 7.46 13.42 7.32
C ARG A 133 6.24 14.31 7.10
N LEU A 134 5.67 14.34 5.88
CA LEU A 134 4.48 15.13 5.54
C LEU A 134 3.23 14.60 6.25
N THR A 135 3.16 13.30 6.45
CA THR A 135 2.00 12.62 7.05
C THR A 135 2.15 12.40 8.56
N SER A 136 3.27 12.82 9.16
CA SER A 136 3.58 12.64 10.59
C SER A 136 3.67 11.17 11.02
N GLY A 137 4.39 10.34 10.27
CA GLY A 137 4.69 8.95 10.66
C GLY A 137 3.61 7.93 10.31
N ARG A 138 2.72 8.26 9.36
CA ARG A 138 1.50 7.46 9.08
C ARG A 138 1.62 6.51 7.89
N ILE A 139 2.68 6.60 7.09
CA ILE A 139 2.88 5.71 5.96
C ILE A 139 3.38 4.33 6.43
N GLU A 140 2.77 3.27 5.92
CA GLU A 140 3.22 1.89 6.03
C GLU A 140 3.42 1.30 4.65
N LEU A 141 4.52 0.60 4.48
CA LEU A 141 4.90 0.03 3.19
C LEU A 141 4.57 -1.47 3.16
N GLY A 142 3.46 -1.83 2.53
CA GLY A 142 3.25 -3.21 2.06
C GLY A 142 3.90 -3.37 0.69
N ILE A 143 4.88 -4.26 0.60
CA ILE A 143 5.66 -4.53 -0.61
C ILE A 143 5.24 -5.83 -1.28
N GLY A 144 5.38 -5.86 -2.60
CA GLY A 144 5.20 -7.04 -3.43
C GLY A 144 6.38 -7.23 -4.37
N VAL A 145 6.64 -8.50 -4.72
CA VAL A 145 7.68 -8.90 -5.66
C VAL A 145 7.27 -8.68 -7.12
N GLY A 146 5.95 -8.54 -7.37
CA GLY A 146 5.40 -8.39 -8.72
C GLY A 146 5.23 -9.71 -9.45
N TRP A 147 4.14 -9.82 -10.19
CA TRP A 147 3.74 -11.05 -10.89
C TRP A 147 3.75 -10.89 -12.42
N LEU A 148 3.45 -9.69 -12.93
CA LEU A 148 3.17 -9.42 -14.33
C LEU A 148 4.47 -9.17 -15.12
N ARG A 149 4.97 -10.16 -15.87
CA ARG A 149 6.22 -10.03 -16.63
C ARG A 149 6.20 -8.86 -17.61
N GLU A 150 5.09 -8.69 -18.31
CA GLU A 150 4.95 -7.68 -19.36
C GLU A 150 5.02 -6.25 -18.79
N GLU A 151 4.65 -6.05 -17.52
CA GLU A 151 4.86 -4.77 -16.82
C GLU A 151 6.35 -4.53 -16.54
N PHE A 152 7.10 -5.57 -16.16
CA PHE A 152 8.55 -5.47 -15.99
C PHE A 152 9.26 -5.16 -17.31
N ASP A 153 8.84 -5.82 -18.40
CA ASP A 153 9.39 -5.58 -19.73
C ASP A 153 9.11 -4.14 -20.19
N ALA A 154 7.90 -3.63 -19.95
CA ALA A 154 7.54 -2.24 -20.26
C ALA A 154 8.38 -1.20 -19.49
N LEU A 155 8.84 -1.55 -18.29
CA LEU A 155 9.71 -0.70 -17.47
C LEU A 155 11.21 -0.93 -17.74
N ASN A 156 11.55 -1.85 -18.66
CA ASN A 156 12.92 -2.29 -18.92
C ASN A 156 13.63 -2.81 -17.65
N VAL A 157 12.90 -3.57 -16.84
CA VAL A 157 13.37 -4.13 -15.57
C VAL A 157 13.41 -5.65 -15.69
N GLN A 158 14.53 -6.28 -15.34
CA GLN A 158 14.65 -7.74 -15.44
C GLN A 158 13.71 -8.45 -14.45
N PHE A 159 12.88 -9.37 -14.97
CA PHE A 159 11.88 -10.12 -14.20
C PHE A 159 12.42 -11.35 -13.44
N SER A 160 13.49 -11.99 -13.94
CA SER A 160 13.97 -13.29 -13.42
C SER A 160 14.51 -13.21 -11.99
N ASN A 161 15.22 -12.14 -11.64
CA ASN A 161 15.82 -11.89 -10.32
C ASN A 161 14.99 -10.94 -9.44
N ARG A 162 13.71 -10.71 -9.75
CA ARG A 162 12.84 -9.78 -9.01
C ARG A 162 12.72 -10.10 -7.51
N GLY A 163 12.79 -11.38 -7.13
CA GLY A 163 12.75 -11.82 -5.73
C GLY A 163 14.00 -11.38 -4.96
N GLU A 164 15.17 -11.84 -5.42
CA GLU A 164 16.48 -11.46 -4.86
C GLU A 164 16.66 -9.93 -4.83
N ARG A 165 16.30 -9.24 -5.92
CA ARG A 165 16.33 -7.77 -5.95
C ARG A 165 15.42 -7.14 -4.89
N THR A 166 14.25 -7.72 -4.63
CA THR A 166 13.35 -7.21 -3.58
C THR A 166 14.02 -7.28 -2.22
N ASP A 167 14.68 -8.39 -1.91
CA ASP A 167 15.40 -8.57 -0.64
C ASP A 167 16.55 -7.55 -0.52
N GLU A 168 17.38 -7.41 -1.56
CA GLU A 168 18.45 -6.41 -1.61
C GLU A 168 17.93 -4.98 -1.43
N TYR A 169 16.79 -4.65 -2.05
CA TYR A 169 16.19 -3.32 -1.97
C TYR A 169 15.64 -3.04 -0.58
N VAL A 170 15.02 -4.01 0.08
CA VAL A 170 14.58 -3.87 1.48
C VAL A 170 15.77 -3.57 2.39
N GLU A 171 16.88 -4.31 2.23
CA GLU A 171 18.09 -4.08 3.01
C GLU A 171 18.72 -2.72 2.73
N ALA A 172 18.79 -2.31 1.46
CA ALA A 172 19.31 -0.99 1.08
C ALA A 172 18.46 0.14 1.66
N MET A 173 17.13 0.06 1.55
CA MET A 173 16.21 1.08 2.08
C MET A 173 16.28 1.18 3.60
N ARG A 174 16.38 0.05 4.32
CA ARG A 174 16.54 0.03 5.78
C ARG A 174 17.83 0.71 6.23
N LYS A 175 18.92 0.60 5.46
CA LYS A 175 20.20 1.28 5.76
C LYS A 175 20.17 2.79 5.51
N LEU A 176 19.23 3.29 4.70
CA LEU A 176 19.09 4.71 4.37
C LEU A 176 18.20 5.49 5.36
N TRP A 177 17.47 4.81 6.24
CA TRP A 177 16.54 5.40 7.21
C TRP A 177 17.11 5.40 8.63
#